data_AF-A0A1Y3TV11-F1
#
_entry.id   AF-A0A1Y3TV11-F1
#
_cell.length_a   1.000
_cell.length_b   1.000
_cell.length_c   1.000
_cell.angle_alpha   90.00
_cell.angle_beta   90.00
_cell.angle_gamma   90.00
#
_symmetry.space_group_name_H-M   'P 1'
#
loop_
_entity.id
_entity.type
_entity.pdbx_description
1 polymer ?
#
loop_
_entity_poly.entity_id
_entity_poly.type
_entity_poly.pdbx_seq_one_letter_code
_entity_poly.pdbx_strand_id
1 'polypeptide(L)'
;MELFRDDGCLTDEGLQALLDGTLDELGRLEAAEHLSFCDRCLDRYTALLTGSALEQPARDLSRPVGRTILIRLMQNVYGRMAVAGVAAVLALTLWRGGSLGLILARNASSLEAYVPEQIDPPAASKLPPKSNYTEPPRPEDKTSVARRAHEAVSSLWDALTGAADEANTTN
;
A
#
# COMPACT_ATOMS: atom_id res chain seq x y z
N MET A 1 35.58 4.56 -30.64
CA MET A 1 34.51 3.66 -31.10
C MET A 1 33.22 4.39 -30.81
N GLU A 2 32.31 4.50 -31.77
CA GLU A 2 30.97 5.03 -31.47
C GLU A 2 30.16 3.92 -30.77
N LEU A 3 29.72 4.18 -29.54
CA LEU A 3 28.95 3.21 -28.74
C LEU A 3 27.51 3.07 -29.28
N PHE A 4 27.01 4.13 -29.90
CA PHE A 4 25.66 4.25 -30.44
C PHE A 4 25.70 4.37 -31.96
N ARG A 5 24.68 3.83 -32.59
CA ARG A 5 24.40 3.99 -34.02
C ARG A 5 23.57 5.25 -34.26
N ASP A 6 23.47 5.67 -35.52
CA ASP A 6 22.64 6.81 -35.94
C ASP A 6 21.15 6.64 -35.61
N ASP A 7 20.68 5.42 -35.39
CA ASP A 7 19.30 5.11 -34.95
C ASP A 7 19.12 5.22 -33.42
N GLY A 8 20.15 5.63 -32.70
CA GLY A 8 20.16 5.77 -31.25
C GLY A 8 20.25 4.45 -30.48
N CYS A 9 20.40 3.29 -31.16
CA CYS A 9 20.60 2.00 -30.51
C CYS A 9 22.09 1.70 -30.31
N LEU A 10 22.45 0.82 -29.37
CA LEU A 10 23.82 0.36 -29.25
C LEU A 10 24.28 -0.39 -30.51
N THR A 11 25.52 -0.16 -30.89
CA THR A 11 26.26 -0.94 -31.91
C THR A 11 26.43 -2.39 -31.44
N ASP A 12 26.62 -3.31 -32.39
CA ASP A 12 26.90 -4.72 -32.05
C ASP A 12 28.24 -4.83 -31.31
N GLU A 13 29.22 -4.02 -31.71
CA GLU A 13 30.51 -3.90 -31.06
C GLU A 13 30.38 -3.33 -29.64
N GLY A 14 29.50 -2.34 -29.45
CA GLY A 14 29.18 -1.78 -28.13
C GLY A 14 28.54 -2.78 -27.19
N LEU A 15 27.62 -3.61 -27.70
CA LEU A 15 27.03 -4.71 -26.92
C LEU A 15 28.07 -5.76 -26.52
N GLN A 16 28.94 -6.14 -27.46
CA GLN A 16 29.99 -7.12 -27.21
C GLN A 16 31.01 -6.61 -26.20
N ALA A 17 31.44 -5.35 -26.34
CA ALA A 17 32.34 -4.71 -25.39
C ALA A 17 31.71 -4.57 -23.99
N LEU A 18 30.38 -4.46 -23.89
CA LEU A 18 29.66 -4.46 -22.61
C LEU A 18 29.65 -5.85 -21.96
N LEU A 19 29.47 -6.91 -22.75
CA LEU A 19 29.58 -8.31 -22.29
C LEU A 19 30.99 -8.65 -21.81
N ASP A 20 32.00 -8.21 -22.58
CA ASP A 20 33.40 -8.46 -22.29
C ASP A 20 33.95 -7.54 -21.18
N GLY A 21 33.15 -6.56 -20.73
CA GLY A 21 33.50 -5.61 -19.68
C GLY A 21 34.63 -4.65 -20.07
N THR A 22 34.83 -4.40 -21.36
CA THR A 22 35.94 -3.60 -21.89
C THR A 22 35.58 -2.12 -22.07
N LEU A 23 34.35 -1.70 -21.76
CA LEU A 23 33.96 -0.29 -21.76
C LEU A 23 34.65 0.46 -20.62
N ASP A 24 34.95 1.73 -20.88
CA ASP A 24 35.34 2.69 -19.86
C ASP A 24 34.17 2.99 -18.90
N GLU A 25 34.46 3.58 -17.74
CA GLU A 25 33.43 3.81 -16.70
C GLU A 25 32.28 4.71 -17.20
N LEU A 26 32.56 5.68 -18.08
CA LEU A 26 31.53 6.54 -18.67
C LEU A 26 30.66 5.75 -19.64
N GLY A 27 31.26 5.05 -20.61
CA GLY A 27 30.53 4.22 -21.55
C GLY A 27 29.71 3.13 -20.85
N ARG A 28 30.21 2.57 -19.75
CA ARG A 28 29.47 1.56 -18.96
C ARG A 28 28.24 2.17 -18.27
N LEU A 29 28.33 3.42 -17.81
CA LEU A 29 27.19 4.14 -17.24
C LEU A 29 26.15 4.50 -18.30
N GLU A 30 26.59 5.07 -19.42
CA GLU A 30 25.71 5.45 -20.54
C GLU A 30 24.98 4.24 -21.13
N ALA A 31 25.69 3.12 -21.29
CA ALA A 31 25.06 1.89 -21.76
C ALA A 31 24.07 1.31 -20.75
N ALA A 32 24.37 1.37 -19.44
CA ALA A 32 23.45 0.91 -18.40
C ALA A 32 22.17 1.76 -18.37
N GLU A 33 22.30 3.08 -18.49
CA GLU A 33 21.16 3.99 -18.62
C GLU A 33 20.34 3.65 -19.87
N HIS A 34 21.02 3.48 -21.01
CA HIS A 34 20.33 3.14 -22.26
C HIS A 34 19.59 1.81 -22.18
N LEU A 35 20.18 0.76 -21.60
CA LEU A 35 19.53 -0.54 -21.42
C LEU A 35 18.29 -0.46 -20.51
N SER A 36 18.24 0.50 -19.59
CA SER A 36 17.07 0.72 -18.74
C SER A 36 15.88 1.37 -19.47
N PHE A 37 16.14 2.05 -20.60
CA PHE A 37 15.14 2.82 -21.33
C PHE A 37 14.79 2.22 -22.70
N CYS A 38 15.69 1.46 -23.31
CA CYS A 38 15.53 0.90 -24.64
C CYS A 38 15.36 -0.63 -24.59
N ASP A 39 14.10 -1.07 -24.59
CA ASP A 39 13.73 -2.49 -24.59
C ASP A 39 14.37 -3.27 -25.75
N ARG A 40 14.52 -2.64 -26.93
CA ARG A 40 15.14 -3.28 -28.10
C ARG A 40 16.62 -3.64 -27.88
N CYS A 41 17.37 -2.76 -27.21
CA CYS A 41 18.77 -3.01 -26.87
C CYS A 41 18.88 -4.01 -25.73
N LEU A 42 17.96 -3.96 -24.76
CA LEU A 42 17.87 -4.91 -23.66
C LEU A 42 17.58 -6.33 -24.17
N ASP A 43 16.66 -6.49 -25.12
CA ASP A 43 16.34 -7.78 -25.75
C ASP A 43 17.54 -8.36 -26.51
N ARG A 44 18.26 -7.54 -27.29
CA ARG A 44 19.49 -7.97 -27.96
C ARG A 44 20.56 -8.40 -26.95
N TYR A 45 20.72 -7.65 -25.87
CA TYR A 45 21.71 -7.94 -24.83
C TYR A 45 21.40 -9.22 -24.08
N THR A 46 20.15 -9.42 -23.68
CA THR A 46 19.71 -10.65 -23.01
C THR A 46 19.79 -11.86 -23.93
N ALA A 47 19.52 -11.71 -25.23
CA ALA A 47 19.72 -12.77 -26.21
C ALA A 47 21.19 -13.20 -26.32
N LEU A 48 22.13 -12.24 -26.33
CA LEU A 48 23.56 -12.56 -26.31
C LEU A 48 24.00 -13.24 -25.00
N LEU A 49 23.49 -12.78 -23.85
CA LEU A 49 23.80 -13.39 -22.54
C LEU A 49 23.29 -14.83 -22.40
N THR A 50 22.10 -15.11 -22.93
CA THR A 50 21.43 -16.41 -22.77
C THR A 50 21.77 -17.39 -23.88
N GLY A 51 22.38 -16.93 -24.97
CA GLY A 51 22.62 -17.74 -26.17
C GLY A 51 21.35 -18.19 -26.89
N SER A 52 20.18 -17.73 -26.42
CA SER A 52 18.88 -17.99 -27.02
C SER A 52 18.38 -16.71 -27.67
N ALA A 53 18.30 -16.71 -29.00
CA ALA A 53 17.49 -15.72 -29.70
C ALA A 53 16.03 -15.97 -29.31
N LEU A 54 15.44 -15.05 -28.56
CA LEU A 54 14.00 -15.07 -28.32
C LEU A 54 13.32 -14.88 -29.68
N GLU A 55 12.68 -15.93 -30.19
CA GLU A 55 11.91 -15.87 -31.42
C GLU A 55 10.85 -14.78 -31.26
N GLN A 56 10.92 -13.73 -32.08
CA GLN A 56 9.89 -12.70 -32.05
C GLN A 56 8.57 -13.34 -32.48
N PRO A 57 7.51 -13.25 -31.67
CA PRO A 57 6.25 -13.86 -32.03
C PRO A 57 5.75 -13.23 -33.34
N ALA A 58 5.22 -14.06 -34.26
CA ALA A 58 4.72 -13.62 -35.56
C ALA A 58 3.64 -12.51 -35.50
N ARG A 59 3.07 -12.28 -34.31
CA ARG A 59 2.21 -11.14 -34.00
C ARG A 59 2.65 -10.53 -32.68
N ASP A 60 2.58 -9.20 -32.61
CA ASP A 60 2.81 -8.45 -31.38
C ASP A 60 1.75 -8.84 -30.32
N LEU A 61 2.20 -9.61 -29.31
CA LEU A 61 1.37 -10.03 -28.17
C LEU A 61 1.55 -9.14 -26.95
N SER A 62 2.43 -8.14 -26.99
CA SER A 62 2.74 -7.27 -25.85
C SER A 62 1.49 -6.57 -25.31
N ARG A 63 0.68 -5.99 -26.21
CA ARG A 63 -0.57 -5.31 -25.88
C ARG A 63 -1.64 -6.25 -25.32
N PRO A 64 -1.98 -7.39 -25.97
CA PRO A 64 -2.90 -8.37 -25.41
C PRO A 64 -2.49 -8.92 -24.04
N VAL A 65 -1.23 -9.29 -23.88
CA VAL A 65 -0.70 -9.88 -22.64
C VAL A 65 -0.69 -8.83 -21.53
N GLY A 66 -0.18 -7.63 -21.81
CA GLY A 66 -0.18 -6.51 -20.86
C GLY A 66 -1.60 -6.17 -20.38
N ARG A 67 -2.57 -6.11 -21.29
CA ARG A 67 -3.98 -5.88 -20.92
C ARG A 67 -4.54 -7.00 -20.07
N THR A 68 -4.22 -8.26 -20.38
CA THR A 68 -4.68 -9.42 -19.60
C THR A 68 -4.10 -9.41 -18.18
N ILE A 69 -2.81 -9.06 -18.04
CA ILE A 69 -2.15 -8.91 -16.74
C ILE A 69 -2.79 -7.78 -15.94
N LEU A 70 -3.03 -6.62 -16.57
CA LEU A 70 -3.68 -5.48 -15.91
C LEU A 70 -5.07 -5.85 -15.41
N ILE A 71 -5.88 -6.54 -16.22
CA ILE A 71 -7.22 -6.97 -15.83
C ILE A 71 -7.15 -7.89 -14.60
N ARG A 72 -6.22 -8.86 -14.58
CA ARG A 72 -6.05 -9.76 -13.44
C ARG A 72 -5.56 -9.04 -12.18
N LEU A 73 -4.65 -8.09 -12.32
CA LEU A 73 -4.20 -7.25 -11.21
C LEU A 73 -5.37 -6.47 -10.60
N MET A 74 -6.17 -5.85 -11.45
CA MET A 74 -7.35 -5.10 -11.03
C MET A 74 -8.38 -5.97 -10.34
N GLN A 75 -8.67 -7.16 -10.88
CA GLN A 75 -9.59 -8.13 -10.26
C GLN A 75 -9.16 -8.51 -8.84
N ASN A 76 -7.85 -8.70 -8.60
CA ASN A 76 -7.31 -9.00 -7.27
C ASN A 76 -7.48 -7.81 -6.29
N VAL A 77 -7.35 -6.58 -6.78
CA VAL A 77 -7.49 -5.37 -5.95
C VAL A 77 -8.96 -5.04 -5.67
N TYR A 78 -9.85 -5.16 -6.65
CA TYR A 78 -11.27 -4.82 -6.49
C TYR A 78 -11.96 -5.57 -5.35
N GLY A 79 -11.67 -6.87 -5.17
CA GLY A 79 -12.23 -7.65 -4.06
C GLY A 79 -11.86 -7.10 -2.68
N ARG A 80 -10.60 -6.67 -2.50
CA ARG A 80 -10.12 -6.09 -1.24
C ARG A 80 -10.68 -4.70 -0.99
N MET A 81 -10.72 -3.87 -2.04
CA MET A 81 -11.26 -2.51 -1.93
C MET A 81 -12.77 -2.51 -1.66
N ALA A 82 -13.52 -3.47 -2.21
CA ALA A 82 -14.94 -3.63 -1.92
C ALA A 82 -15.19 -3.95 -0.44
N VAL A 83 -14.45 -4.91 0.12
CA VAL A 83 -14.56 -5.28 1.55
C VAL A 83 -14.15 -4.12 2.45
N ALA A 84 -13.03 -3.45 2.13
CA ALA A 84 -12.57 -2.28 2.87
C ALA A 84 -13.60 -1.13 2.83
N GLY A 85 -14.22 -0.90 1.67
CA GLY A 85 -15.28 0.08 1.50
C GLY A 85 -16.51 -0.21 2.36
N VAL A 86 -17.00 -1.46 2.37
CA VAL A 86 -18.11 -1.88 3.23
C VAL A 86 -17.76 -1.70 4.71
N ALA A 87 -16.55 -2.11 5.13
CA ALA A 87 -16.10 -1.94 6.50
C ALA A 87 -16.01 -0.46 6.91
N ALA A 88 -15.51 0.41 6.03
CA ALA A 88 -15.44 1.85 6.27
C ALA A 88 -16.83 2.48 6.39
N VAL A 89 -17.77 2.10 5.51
CA VAL A 89 -19.17 2.55 5.60
C VAL A 89 -19.80 2.10 6.92
N LEU A 90 -19.63 0.84 7.32
CA LEU A 90 -20.14 0.34 8.59
C LEU A 90 -19.52 1.11 9.77
N ALA A 91 -18.21 1.29 9.79
CA ALA A 91 -17.53 2.06 10.83
C ALA A 91 -18.08 3.50 10.90
N LEU A 92 -18.27 4.17 9.75
CA LEU A 92 -18.81 5.52 9.69
C LEU A 92 -20.28 5.57 10.16
N THR A 93 -21.10 4.58 9.80
CA THR A 93 -22.49 4.50 10.26
C THR A 93 -22.58 4.28 11.77
N LEU A 94 -21.70 3.44 12.34
CA LEU A 94 -21.64 3.21 13.78
C LEU A 94 -21.15 4.44 14.54
N TRP A 95 -20.15 5.15 13.98
CA TRP A 95 -19.60 6.38 14.51
C TRP A 95 -20.62 7.53 14.48
N ARG A 96 -21.27 7.74 13.34
CA ARG A 96 -22.21 8.85 13.13
C ARG A 96 -23.59 8.58 13.74
N GLY A 97 -24.03 7.33 13.80
CA GLY A 97 -25.34 6.92 14.32
C GLY A 97 -25.42 6.75 15.84
N GLY A 98 -24.33 6.95 16.60
CA GLY A 98 -24.36 6.82 18.07
C GLY A 98 -24.75 5.42 18.54
N SER A 99 -24.37 4.38 17.77
CA SER A 99 -24.88 3.00 17.89
C SER A 99 -24.58 2.27 19.21
N LEU A 100 -23.82 2.87 20.13
CA LEU A 100 -23.67 2.35 21.48
C LEU A 100 -25.05 2.11 22.12
N GLY A 101 -26.02 3.01 21.92
CA GLY A 101 -27.36 2.86 22.51
C GLY A 101 -28.17 1.66 21.98
N LEU A 102 -28.08 1.36 20.68
CA LEU A 102 -28.82 0.24 20.07
C LEU A 102 -28.14 -1.11 20.31
N ILE A 103 -26.80 -1.12 20.35
CA ILE A 103 -26.04 -2.32 20.66
C ILE A 103 -26.26 -2.67 22.14
N LEU A 104 -26.13 -1.70 23.06
CA LEU A 104 -26.40 -1.85 24.50
C LEU A 104 -27.84 -2.28 24.81
N ALA A 105 -28.83 -1.75 24.10
CA ALA A 105 -30.23 -2.14 24.29
C ALA A 105 -30.50 -3.59 23.84
N ARG A 106 -29.79 -4.09 22.82
CA ARG A 106 -29.99 -5.44 22.29
C ARG A 106 -29.28 -6.53 23.07
N ASN A 107 -28.18 -6.20 23.76
CA ASN A 107 -27.41 -7.12 24.60
C ASN A 107 -27.68 -6.94 26.12
N ALA A 108 -28.42 -5.90 26.55
CA ALA A 108 -28.94 -5.79 27.92
C ALA A 108 -29.76 -7.01 28.36
N SER A 109 -30.57 -7.58 27.46
CA SER A 109 -31.34 -8.80 27.72
C SER A 109 -30.47 -10.05 27.91
N SER A 110 -29.23 -10.05 27.41
CA SER A 110 -28.26 -11.14 27.63
C SER A 110 -27.40 -10.94 28.88
N LEU A 111 -27.32 -9.71 29.41
CA LEU A 111 -26.59 -9.37 30.63
C LEU A 111 -27.44 -9.53 31.89
N GLU A 112 -28.77 -9.38 31.81
CA GLU A 112 -29.69 -9.71 32.91
C GLU A 112 -29.66 -11.20 33.30
N ALA A 113 -29.37 -12.10 32.35
CA ALA A 113 -29.23 -13.54 32.62
C ALA A 113 -27.92 -13.91 33.33
N TYR A 114 -27.00 -12.96 33.48
CA TYR A 114 -25.74 -13.12 34.22
C TYR A 114 -25.55 -11.95 35.20
N VAL A 115 -26.60 -11.62 35.95
CA VAL A 115 -26.44 -10.96 37.24
C VAL A 115 -26.24 -12.08 38.26
N PRO A 116 -25.01 -12.40 38.71
CA PRO A 116 -24.87 -13.27 39.87
C PRO A 116 -25.59 -12.60 41.03
N GLU A 117 -26.48 -13.36 41.67
CA GLU A 117 -27.12 -13.06 42.95
C GLU A 117 -26.15 -12.25 43.81
N GLN A 118 -26.55 -11.03 44.13
CA GLN A 118 -25.79 -10.03 44.86
C GLN A 118 -25.29 -10.66 46.16
N ILE A 119 -24.02 -11.07 46.20
CA ILE A 119 -23.40 -11.59 47.43
C ILE A 119 -23.35 -10.42 48.41
N ASP A 120 -24.11 -10.52 49.49
CA ASP A 120 -24.00 -9.60 50.62
C ASP A 120 -22.52 -9.46 51.02
N PRO A 121 -22.01 -8.24 51.25
CA PRO A 121 -20.61 -8.07 51.61
C PRO A 121 -20.34 -8.81 52.93
N PRO A 122 -19.34 -9.71 53.00
CA PRO A 122 -18.96 -10.30 54.26
C PRO A 122 -18.49 -9.18 55.21
N ALA A 123 -18.93 -9.27 56.47
CA ALA A 123 -18.59 -8.33 57.53
C ALA A 123 -17.09 -7.99 57.52
N ALA A 124 -16.78 -6.70 57.72
CA ALA A 124 -15.48 -6.06 57.54
C ALA A 124 -14.33 -6.55 58.48
N SER A 125 -14.43 -7.74 59.07
CA SER A 125 -13.45 -8.27 60.03
C SER A 125 -12.38 -9.17 59.41
N LYS A 126 -12.36 -9.38 58.09
CA LYS A 126 -11.27 -10.08 57.39
C LYS A 126 -10.87 -9.41 56.08
N LEU A 127 -10.37 -8.18 56.14
CA LEU A 127 -9.57 -7.64 55.04
C LEU A 127 -8.08 -8.01 55.27
N PRO A 128 -7.37 -8.58 54.28
CA PRO A 128 -5.91 -8.63 54.33
C PRO A 128 -5.34 -7.19 54.31
N PRO A 129 -4.15 -6.95 54.89
CA PRO A 129 -3.57 -5.61 54.95
C PRO A 129 -3.44 -5.04 53.53
N LYS A 130 -3.81 -3.75 53.37
CA LYS A 130 -3.72 -3.04 52.09
C LYS A 130 -2.32 -3.19 51.52
N SER A 131 -2.24 -3.69 50.29
CA SER A 131 -0.98 -3.85 49.58
C SER A 131 -0.29 -2.51 49.37
N ASN A 132 1.00 -2.44 49.67
CA ASN A 132 1.85 -1.26 49.44
C ASN A 132 2.44 -1.33 48.01
N TYR A 133 1.58 -1.29 47.00
CA TYR A 133 2.01 -1.11 45.63
C TYR A 133 2.03 0.38 45.29
N THR A 134 3.20 0.87 44.88
CA THR A 134 3.33 2.16 44.18
C THR A 134 2.86 1.97 42.75
N GLU A 135 1.85 2.72 42.33
CA GLU A 135 1.37 2.72 40.95
C GLU A 135 2.48 3.24 40.00
N PRO A 136 2.83 2.49 38.94
CA PRO A 136 3.87 2.92 38.01
C PRO A 136 3.43 4.19 37.25
N PRO A 137 4.37 5.09 36.90
CA PRO A 137 4.03 6.32 36.21
C PRO A 137 3.34 6.02 34.87
N ARG A 138 2.23 6.72 34.64
CA ARG A 138 1.45 6.69 33.41
C ARG A 138 2.34 7.17 32.25
N PRO A 139 2.49 6.40 31.16
CA PRO A 139 3.32 6.81 30.05
C PRO A 139 2.79 8.10 29.42
N GLU A 140 3.70 9.04 29.26
CA GLU A 140 3.46 10.39 28.76
C GLU A 140 3.03 10.39 27.28
N ASP A 141 2.06 11.27 27.01
CA ASP A 141 1.75 11.93 25.74
C ASP A 141 1.36 11.09 24.50
N LYS A 142 0.09 10.65 24.48
CA LYS A 142 -0.60 10.12 23.29
C LYS A 142 -1.19 11.22 22.37
N THR A 143 -0.97 12.50 22.66
CA THR A 143 -1.62 13.59 21.90
C THR A 143 -0.96 13.84 20.54
N SER A 144 0.32 13.50 20.39
CA SER A 144 1.08 13.71 19.15
C SER A 144 0.61 12.83 17.99
N VAL A 145 0.24 11.57 18.26
CA VAL A 145 -0.24 10.63 17.23
C VAL A 145 -1.66 10.98 16.79
N ALA A 146 -2.54 11.32 17.74
CA ALA A 146 -3.90 11.75 17.43
C ALA A 146 -3.92 13.05 16.61
N ARG A 147 -3.04 13.99 16.93
CA ARG A 147 -2.89 15.24 16.18
C ARG A 147 -2.40 15.01 14.75
N ARG A 148 -1.39 14.16 14.56
CA ARG A 148 -0.87 13.81 13.22
C ARG A 148 -1.91 13.08 12.37
N ALA A 149 -2.71 12.21 12.97
CA ALA A 149 -3.81 11.54 12.28
C ALA A 149 -4.90 12.54 11.84
N HIS A 150 -5.22 13.51 12.68
CA HIS A 150 -6.19 14.56 12.35
C HIS A 150 -5.69 15.47 11.21
N GLU A 151 -4.42 15.90 11.24
CA GLU A 151 -3.82 16.74 10.19
C GLU A 151 -3.73 16.03 8.83
N ALA A 152 -3.48 14.72 8.81
CA ALA A 152 -3.44 13.93 7.58
C ALA A 152 -4.83 13.76 6.96
N VAL A 153 -5.87 13.60 7.78
CA VAL A 153 -7.25 13.46 7.29
C VAL A 153 -7.82 14.78 6.78
N SER A 154 -7.52 15.90 7.45
CA SER A 154 -7.98 17.22 6.99
C SER A 154 -7.34 17.62 5.67
N SER A 155 -6.03 17.40 5.51
CA SER A 155 -5.33 17.76 4.27
C SER A 155 -5.80 16.95 3.06
N LEU A 156 -6.16 15.67 3.26
CA LEU A 156 -6.79 14.85 2.22
C LEU A 156 -8.19 15.37 1.84
N TRP A 157 -8.98 15.80 2.82
CA TRP A 157 -10.31 16.35 2.57
C TRP A 157 -10.26 17.65 1.76
N ASP A 158 -9.36 18.57 2.11
CA ASP A 158 -9.16 19.83 1.38
C ASP A 158 -8.68 19.60 -0.07
N ALA A 159 -7.83 18.58 -0.28
CA ALA A 159 -7.39 18.20 -1.62
C ALA A 159 -8.54 17.65 -2.47
N LEU A 160 -9.44 16.87 -1.87
CA LEU A 160 -10.59 16.29 -2.57
C LEU A 160 -11.65 17.34 -2.92
N THR A 161 -11.90 18.30 -2.02
CA THR A 161 -12.84 19.40 -2.29
C THR A 161 -12.28 20.41 -3.29
N GLY A 162 -11.00 20.75 -3.18
CA GLY A 162 -10.33 21.60 -4.16
C GLY A 162 -10.35 21.01 -5.57
N ALA A 163 -10.09 19.70 -5.70
CA ALA A 163 -10.18 19.00 -6.98
C ALA A 163 -11.63 18.94 -7.52
N ALA A 164 -12.64 18.90 -6.65
CA ALA A 164 -14.05 18.92 -7.05
C ALA A 164 -14.50 20.30 -7.54
N ASP A 165 -13.99 21.38 -6.94
CA ASP A 165 -14.30 22.76 -7.35
C ASP A 165 -13.60 23.15 -8.68
N GLU A 166 -12.35 22.68 -8.90
CA GLU A 166 -11.68 22.84 -10.21
C GLU A 166 -12.42 22.10 -11.33
N ALA A 167 -12.95 20.90 -11.07
CA ALA A 167 -13.72 20.15 -12.07
C ALA A 167 -15.09 20.80 -12.41
N ASN A 168 -15.63 21.63 -11.52
CA ASN A 168 -16.93 22.29 -11.71
C ASN A 168 -16.82 23.69 -12.37
N THR A 169 -15.61 24.25 -12.48
CA THR A 169 -15.34 25.55 -13.11
C THR A 169 -14.89 25.45 -14.57
N THR A 170 -14.70 24.24 -15.09
CA THR A 170 -14.34 23.96 -16.49
C THR A 170 -15.54 23.55 -17.38
N ASN A 171 -16.78 23.87 -17.00
CA ASN A 171 -17.98 23.76 -17.87
C ASN A 171 -18.53 25.14 -18.24
#